data_AF-A0A1F2T6V3-F1
#
_entry.id   AF-A0A1F2T6V3-F1
#
_cell.length_a   1.000
_cell.length_b   1.000
_cell.length_c   1.000
_cell.angle_alpha   90.00
_cell.angle_beta   90.00
_cell.angle_gamma   90.00
#
_symmetry.space_group_name_H-M   'P 1'
#
loop_
_entity.id
_entity.type
_entity.pdbx_description
1 polymer ?
#
loop_
_entity_poly.entity_id
_entity_poly.type
_entity_poly.pdbx_seq_one_letter_code
_entity_poly.pdbx_strand_id
1 'polypeptide(L)'
;MSKENAGTTALYRAPLGANAARLEAVARLPVGRITGGDVSPDGDWVAMRTNQELLLYRTASLTGGKRAEPRRFELASVAEPQREGVAIGADGLIYLVGEGGGGGGTLATIRCSLR
;
A
#
# COMPACT_ATOMS: atom_id res chain seq x y z
N MET A 1 -3.47 7.80 -19.96
CA MET A 1 -2.98 8.66 -18.86
C MET A 1 -2.49 7.74 -17.74
N SER A 2 -1.18 7.50 -17.61
CA SER A 2 -0.66 6.82 -16.43
C SER A 2 -0.63 7.82 -15.28
N LYS A 3 -1.13 7.42 -14.12
CA LYS A 3 -1.24 8.21 -12.89
C LYS A 3 0.13 8.36 -12.20
N GLU A 4 1.21 8.50 -12.96
CA GLU A 4 2.55 8.13 -12.50
C GLU A 4 3.62 9.14 -12.91
N ASN A 5 4.51 9.46 -11.98
CA ASN A 5 5.68 10.28 -12.23
C ASN A 5 6.91 9.69 -11.52
N ALA A 6 7.80 9.08 -12.30
CA ALA A 6 9.21 8.84 -11.99
C ALA A 6 9.56 8.19 -10.63
N GLY A 7 8.86 7.13 -10.20
CA GLY A 7 9.27 6.35 -9.04
C GLY A 7 9.13 7.04 -7.69
N THR A 8 8.33 8.09 -7.61
CA THR A 8 7.94 8.72 -6.34
C THR A 8 6.43 8.77 -6.22
N THR A 9 5.91 8.40 -5.05
CA THR A 9 4.47 8.44 -4.77
C THR A 9 4.17 9.64 -3.87
N ALA A 10 3.17 10.44 -4.24
CA ALA A 10 2.73 11.57 -3.43
C ALA A 10 1.66 11.11 -2.42
N LEU A 11 1.86 11.48 -1.15
CA LEU A 11 0.90 11.30 -0.08
C LEU A 11 0.11 12.60 0.10
N TYR A 12 -1.21 12.47 0.15
CA TYR A 12 -2.11 13.58 0.36
C TYR A 12 -3.03 13.33 1.56
N ARG A 13 -3.51 14.43 2.16
CA ARG A 13 -4.54 14.44 3.20
C ARG A 13 -5.82 15.03 2.62
N ALA A 14 -6.95 14.35 2.85
CA ALA A 14 -8.25 14.94 2.61
C ALA A 14 -8.63 15.82 3.80
N PRO A 15 -8.95 17.11 3.61
CA PRO A 15 -9.43 17.96 4.70
C PRO A 15 -10.81 17.49 5.16
N LEU A 16 -11.06 17.58 6.47
CA LEU A 16 -12.38 17.29 7.03
C LEU A 16 -13.32 18.46 6.73
N GLY A 17 -14.41 18.22 5.97
CA GLY A 17 -15.43 19.23 5.66
C GLY A 17 -16.05 19.10 4.26
N ALA A 18 -16.97 20.00 3.92
CA ALA A 18 -17.75 19.97 2.67
C ALA A 18 -16.91 20.13 1.38
N ASN A 19 -15.64 20.53 1.49
CA ASN A 19 -14.72 20.74 0.37
C ASN A 19 -13.65 19.64 0.26
N ALA A 20 -14.01 18.38 0.49
CA ALA A 20 -13.13 17.20 0.33
C ALA A 20 -12.57 17.01 -1.09
N ALA A 21 -12.98 17.83 -2.07
CA ALA A 21 -12.50 17.79 -3.46
C ALA A 21 -11.05 18.27 -3.63
N ARG A 22 -10.48 19.02 -2.67
CA ARG A 22 -9.08 19.47 -2.73
C ARG A 22 -8.24 18.76 -1.68
N LEU A 23 -7.26 17.99 -2.14
CA LEU A 23 -6.32 17.28 -1.27
C LEU A 23 -5.10 18.17 -0.92
N GLU A 24 -4.64 18.07 0.32
CA GLU A 24 -3.43 18.74 0.81
C GLU A 24 -2.22 17.83 0.66
N ALA A 25 -1.13 18.33 0.06
CA ALA A 25 0.09 17.55 -0.06
C ALA A 25 0.76 17.37 1.31
N VAL A 26 1.06 16.13 1.69
CA VAL A 26 1.69 15.79 2.97
C VAL A 26 3.17 15.46 2.76
N ALA A 27 3.47 14.55 1.84
CA ALA A 27 4.83 14.07 1.62
C ALA A 27 5.01 13.47 0.22
N ARG A 28 6.28 13.29 -0.17
CA ARG A 28 6.66 12.37 -1.25
C ARG A 28 7.36 11.17 -0.63
N LEU A 29 6.90 9.99 -1.00
CA LEU A 29 7.45 8.72 -0.57
C LEU A 29 8.40 8.20 -1.66
N PRO A 30 9.61 7.75 -1.31
CA PRO A 30 10.57 7.16 -2.25
C PRO A 30 10.19 5.70 -2.56
N VAL A 31 8.95 5.52 -3.02
CA VAL A 31 8.37 4.23 -3.36
C VAL A 31 7.87 4.30 -4.80
N GLY A 32 8.07 3.20 -5.51
CA GLY A 32 7.63 3.05 -6.89
C GLY A 32 6.11 3.07 -7.02
N ARG A 33 5.64 2.66 -8.20
CA ARG A 33 4.21 2.60 -8.51
C ARG A 33 3.46 1.73 -7.48
N ILE A 34 2.55 2.37 -6.74
CA ILE A 34 1.60 1.68 -5.87
C ILE A 34 0.49 1.07 -6.74
N THR A 35 0.16 -0.20 -6.48
CA THR A 35 -0.91 -0.93 -7.16
C THR A 35 -2.13 -1.16 -6.27
N GLY A 36 -1.93 -1.18 -4.95
CA GLY A 36 -3.00 -1.28 -3.97
C GLY A 36 -2.57 -0.74 -2.62
N GLY A 37 -3.55 -0.47 -1.76
CA GLY A 37 -3.29 -0.12 -0.38
C GLY A 37 -4.52 -0.33 0.49
N ASP A 38 -4.28 -0.58 1.77
CA ASP A 38 -5.32 -0.83 2.76
C ASP A 38 -4.82 -0.43 4.16
N VAL A 39 -5.74 -0.27 5.12
CA VAL A 39 -5.45 0.14 6.49
C VAL A 39 -5.94 -0.94 7.44
N SER A 40 -5.13 -1.28 8.46
CA SER A 40 -5.52 -2.27 9.45
C SER A 40 -6.81 -1.86 10.18
N PRO A 41 -7.61 -2.83 10.69
CA PRO A 41 -8.86 -2.51 11.37
C PRO A 41 -8.72 -1.59 12.59
N ASP A 42 -7.55 -1.61 13.25
CA ASP A 42 -7.21 -0.73 14.38
C ASP A 42 -6.68 0.65 13.94
N GLY A 43 -6.41 0.85 12.64
CA GLY A 43 -5.87 2.08 12.08
C GLY A 43 -4.37 2.27 12.27
N ASP A 44 -3.66 1.34 12.93
CA ASP A 44 -2.25 1.52 13.30
C ASP A 44 -1.26 1.26 12.16
N TRP A 45 -1.69 0.53 11.13
CA TRP A 45 -0.88 0.12 10.00
C TRP A 45 -1.51 0.51 8.67
N VAL A 46 -0.67 0.96 7.74
CA VAL A 46 -1.01 1.13 6.33
C VAL A 46 -0.20 0.13 5.53
N ALA A 47 -0.89 -0.75 4.80
CA ALA A 47 -0.30 -1.59 3.79
C ALA A 47 -0.33 -0.86 2.44
N MET A 48 0.82 -0.79 1.78
CA MET A 48 0.93 -0.34 0.40
C MET A 48 1.63 -1.42 -0.40
N ARG A 49 1.13 -1.67 -1.60
CA ARG A 49 1.65 -2.70 -2.50
C ARG A 49 2.23 -2.05 -3.73
N THR A 50 3.41 -2.49 -4.13
CA THR A 50 3.99 -2.19 -5.44
C THR A 50 4.00 -3.46 -6.30
N ASN A 51 4.51 -3.34 -7.52
CA ASN A 51 4.80 -4.52 -8.33
C ASN A 51 5.86 -5.43 -7.70
N GLN A 52 6.67 -5.00 -6.73
CA GLN A 52 7.81 -5.79 -6.26
C GLN A 52 7.75 -6.06 -4.76
N GLU A 53 7.07 -5.19 -4.02
CA GLU A 53 7.16 -5.15 -2.57
C GLU A 53 5.79 -4.93 -1.94
N LEU A 54 5.57 -5.57 -0.80
CA LEU A 54 4.62 -5.13 0.20
C LEU A 54 5.35 -4.22 1.19
N LEU A 55 4.77 -3.04 1.42
CA LEU A 55 5.28 -2.00 2.29
C LEU A 55 4.31 -1.81 3.46
N LEU A 56 4.77 -1.98 4.69
CA LEU A 56 3.95 -1.77 5.89
C LEU A 56 4.47 -0.57 6.67
N TYR A 57 3.63 0.46 6.77
CA TYR A 57 3.93 1.67 7.52
C TYR A 57 3.13 1.72 8.81
N ARG A 58 3.75 2.23 9.87
CA ARG A 58 2.98 2.77 11.00
C ARG A 58 2.23 4.02 10.54
N THR A 59 0.92 4.09 10.78
CA THR A 59 0.08 5.22 10.37
C THR A 59 0.57 6.54 10.96
N ALA A 60 0.97 6.54 12.24
CA ALA A 60 1.53 7.71 12.91
C ALA A 60 2.82 8.22 12.23
N SER A 61 3.71 7.31 11.83
CA SER A 61 4.94 7.67 11.11
C SER A 61 4.64 8.20 9.70
N LEU A 62 3.70 7.58 9.01
CA LEU A 62 3.31 7.96 7.64
C LEU A 62 2.67 9.35 7.59
N THR A 63 1.80 9.66 8.55
CA THR A 63 1.04 10.92 8.59
C THR A 63 1.78 12.06 9.29
N GLY A 64 2.77 11.75 10.13
CA GLY A 64 3.59 12.72 10.86
C GLY A 64 4.54 13.55 9.98
N GLY A 65 4.83 13.10 8.76
CA GLY A 65 5.59 13.85 7.77
C GLY A 65 7.12 13.76 7.93
N LYS A 66 7.77 13.43 6.79
CA LYS A 66 9.21 13.30 6.52
C LYS A 66 9.90 12.09 7.20
N ARG A 67 10.23 11.10 6.36
CA ARG A 67 10.95 9.83 6.65
C ARG A 67 10.16 8.73 7.36
N ALA A 68 8.92 8.50 6.94
CA ALA A 68 8.30 7.22 7.25
C ALA A 68 9.07 6.10 6.52
N GLU A 69 9.61 5.16 7.28
CA GLU A 69 10.27 3.97 6.75
C GLU A 69 9.33 2.77 6.86
N PRO A 70 9.00 2.10 5.75
CA PRO A 70 8.19 0.91 5.80
C PRO A 70 9.01 -0.31 6.22
N ARG A 71 8.33 -1.30 6.78
CA ARG A 71 8.80 -2.69 6.68
C ARG A 71 8.54 -3.16 5.25
N ARG A 72 9.54 -3.77 4.63
CA ARG A 72 9.49 -4.22 3.23
C ARG A 72 9.49 -5.74 3.16
N PHE A 73 8.64 -6.28 2.28
CA PHE A 73 8.61 -7.69 1.96
C PHE A 73 8.61 -7.86 0.44
N GLU A 74 9.60 -8.55 -0.08
CA GLU A 74 9.67 -8.85 -1.51
C GLU A 74 8.58 -9.85 -1.91
N LEU A 75 7.90 -9.57 -3.02
CA LEU A 75 6.79 -10.38 -3.52
C LEU A 75 7.22 -11.38 -4.59
N ALA A 76 8.51 -11.45 -4.93
CA ALA A 76 9.03 -12.40 -5.91
C ALA A 76 8.70 -13.86 -5.54
N SER A 77 8.65 -14.18 -4.25
CA SER A 77 8.29 -15.51 -3.72
C SER A 77 6.80 -15.86 -3.84
N VAL A 78 5.93 -14.89 -4.12
CA VAL A 78 4.47 -15.06 -4.09
C VAL A 78 3.88 -15.43 -5.46
N ALA A 79 4.73 -15.60 -6.49
CA ALA A 79 4.36 -16.10 -7.83
C ALA A 79 3.12 -15.41 -8.45
N GLU A 80 2.94 -14.12 -8.16
CA GLU A 80 1.75 -13.35 -8.53
C GLU A 80 2.12 -12.37 -9.67
N PRO A 81 1.63 -12.57 -10.91
CA PRO A 81 2.16 -11.89 -12.09
C PRO A 81 1.58 -10.50 -12.35
N GLN A 82 0.34 -10.19 -11.93
CA GLN A 82 -0.33 -8.94 -12.33
C GLN A 82 -0.62 -7.91 -11.26
N ARG A 83 -0.53 -8.33 -10.00
CA ARG A 83 -0.04 -7.43 -8.98
C ARG A 83 -0.90 -6.21 -8.75
N GLU A 84 -2.08 -6.46 -8.21
CA GLU A 84 -3.08 -5.41 -8.03
C GLU A 84 -3.37 -5.11 -6.57
N GLY A 85 -4.03 -6.02 -5.86
CA GLY A 85 -4.63 -5.69 -4.57
C GLY A 85 -3.82 -6.15 -3.37
N VAL A 86 -4.01 -5.43 -2.27
CA VAL A 86 -3.65 -5.86 -0.92
C VAL A 86 -4.85 -5.59 -0.01
N ALA A 87 -5.10 -6.50 0.93
CA ALA A 87 -6.00 -6.27 2.04
C ALA A 87 -5.34 -6.73 3.35
N ILE A 88 -5.59 -6.01 4.44
CA ILE A 88 -5.06 -6.31 5.77
C ILE A 88 -6.23 -6.64 6.73
N GLY A 89 -6.24 -7.87 7.23
CA GLY A 89 -7.26 -8.36 8.16
C GLY A 89 -6.93 -8.08 9.64
N ALA A 90 -7.92 -8.32 10.50
CA ALA A 90 -7.67 -8.50 11.93
C ALA A 90 -6.72 -9.71 12.10
N ASP A 91 -5.75 -9.64 13.00
CA ASP A 91 -4.71 -10.67 13.24
C ASP A 91 -3.49 -10.65 12.30
N GLY A 92 -3.29 -9.58 11.54
CA GLY A 92 -2.08 -9.42 10.71
C GLY A 92 -1.99 -10.38 9.53
N LEU A 93 -3.12 -10.98 9.15
CA LEU A 93 -3.27 -11.65 7.86
C LEU A 93 -3.34 -10.62 6.75
N ILE A 94 -2.53 -10.82 5.72
CA ILE A 94 -2.46 -9.95 4.55
C ILE A 94 -2.80 -10.80 3.33
N TYR A 95 -3.77 -10.33 2.56
CA TYR A 95 -4.21 -10.94 1.31
C TYR A 95 -3.61 -10.17 0.14
N LEU A 96 -3.07 -10.89 -0.82
CA LEU A 96 -2.56 -10.34 -2.07
C LEU A 96 -3.37 -10.96 -3.21
N VAL A 97 -3.91 -10.11 -4.07
CA VAL A 97 -4.71 -10.53 -5.23
C VAL A 97 -4.11 -9.99 -6.51
N GLY A 98 -4.28 -10.75 -7.59
CA GLY A 98 -4.04 -10.20 -8.92
C GLY A 98 -4.71 -10.97 -10.05
N GLU A 99 -4.86 -10.28 -11.16
CA GLU A 99 -5.64 -10.68 -12.34
C GLU A 99 -5.00 -11.77 -13.22
N GLY A 100 -3.80 -12.26 -12.91
CA GLY A 100 -3.22 -13.44 -13.58
C GLY A 100 -2.69 -13.21 -15.01
N GLY A 101 -2.80 -12.00 -15.57
CA GLY A 101 -2.09 -11.62 -16.80
C GLY A 101 -2.46 -12.40 -18.05
N GLY A 102 -3.76 -12.65 -18.20
CA GLY A 102 -4.31 -13.48 -19.27
C GLY A 102 -4.58 -14.92 -18.85
N GLY A 103 -4.09 -15.33 -17.67
CA GLY A 103 -4.50 -16.56 -16.98
C GLY A 103 -5.61 -16.34 -15.94
N GLY A 104 -5.83 -17.35 -15.08
CA GLY A 104 -6.73 -17.22 -13.93
C GLY A 104 -6.15 -16.30 -12.85
N GLY A 105 -7.02 -15.57 -12.15
CA GLY A 105 -6.63 -14.74 -11.01
C GLY A 105 -5.95 -15.54 -9.90
N THR A 106 -5.21 -14.83 -9.07
CA THR A 106 -4.37 -15.40 -8.02
C THR A 106 -4.72 -14.78 -6.67
N LEU A 107 -4.60 -15.60 -5.62
CA LEU A 107 -4.77 -15.19 -4.23
C LEU A 107 -3.63 -15.80 -3.41
N ALA A 108 -2.91 -14.95 -2.70
CA ALA A 108 -1.89 -15.37 -1.76
C ALA A 108 -2.11 -14.73 -0.39
N THR A 109 -1.64 -15.42 0.65
CA THR A 109 -1.79 -14.98 2.04
C THR A 109 -0.44 -14.91 2.73
N ILE A 110 -0.18 -13.82 3.43
CA ILE A 110 1.00 -13.63 4.28
C ILE A 110 0.50 -13.41 5.70
N ARG A 111 1.11 -14.09 6.68
CA ARG A 111 0.85 -13.83 8.09
C ARG A 111 1.98 -13.01 8.68
N CYS A 112 1.67 -11.80 9.14
CA CYS A 112 2.59 -10.90 9.80
C CYS A 112 2.27 -10.80 11.29
N SER A 113 3.30 -10.78 12.14
CA SER A 113 3.15 -10.37 13.54
C SER A 113 3.21 -8.84 13.63
N LEU A 114 2.07 -8.20 13.39
CA LEU A 114 1.93 -6.75 13.53
C LEU A 114 1.70 -6.44 15.01
N ARG A 115 2.71 -5.85 15.65
CA ARG A 115 2.64 -5.32 17.01
C ARG A 115 2.94 -3.85 16.93
#